data_AF-D8QJH4-F1
#
_entry.id   AF-D8QJH4-F1
#
_cell.length_a   1.000
_cell.length_b   1.000
_cell.length_c   1.000
_cell.angle_alpha   90.00
_cell.angle_beta   90.00
_cell.angle_gamma   90.00
#
_symmetry.space_group_name_H-M   'P 1'
#
loop_
_entity.id
_entity.type
_entity.pdbx_description
1 polymer ?
#
loop_
_entity_poly.entity_id
_entity_poly.type
_entity_poly.pdbx_seq_one_letter_code
_entity_poly.pdbx_strand_id
1 'polypeptide(L)'
;MSEERKTETDGSPEAVDRQSPRFASTDEDIIVFRSTDGTLFNIHSCNLRCTTDGPLAENFTAVPGEKVQLTEDAKTLDMLFGFVYPSLHPSLVNIPFPTFAAVAEAAEKYHVAPARTVCRIIIRVSELYKEHPLEILEFAFRHGHHDLLDHAAPYSLRVEMRKARQTLSLPLFAAWVDYRQAFNDAFWCSDIRFRDCHEGSGDPCPFWPEVVFAVDKTLEKQRGHSPLYADLDALFKAGKVRSVQCNVKGSTSGTGCSEQLLAWRESFIRETSSVLPLSRIFACTN
;
A
#
# COMPACT_ATOMS: atom_id res chain seq x y z
N MET A 1 1.49 62.08 21.57
CA MET A 1 1.97 61.13 20.54
C MET A 1 1.60 59.75 21.03
N SER A 2 0.38 59.33 20.70
CA SER A 2 -0.22 58.09 21.17
C SER A 2 -0.39 57.22 19.93
N GLU A 3 0.44 56.19 19.81
CA GLU A 3 0.33 55.19 18.74
C GLU A 3 -0.63 54.08 19.19
N GLU A 4 -1.83 54.09 18.62
CA GLU A 4 -2.77 52.96 18.70
C GLU A 4 -2.29 51.85 17.76
N ARG A 5 -1.81 50.75 18.36
CA ARG A 5 -1.55 49.50 17.65
C ARG A 5 -2.88 48.79 17.40
N LYS A 6 -3.44 48.96 16.20
CA LYS A 6 -4.54 48.11 15.70
C LYS A 6 -4.02 46.68 15.53
N THR A 7 -4.54 45.77 16.33
CA THR A 7 -4.48 44.33 16.09
C THR A 7 -5.48 43.98 14.99
N GLU A 8 -4.99 43.75 13.78
CA GLU A 8 -5.75 43.07 12.72
C GLU A 8 -5.91 41.60 13.12
N THR A 9 -7.12 41.24 13.52
CA THR A 9 -7.58 39.86 13.56
C THR A 9 -7.77 39.37 12.12
N ASP A 10 -6.90 38.46 11.71
CA ASP A 10 -6.99 37.69 10.48
C ASP A 10 -8.23 36.78 10.52
N GLY A 11 -9.36 37.34 10.08
CA GLY A 11 -10.63 36.63 9.93
C GLY A 11 -10.63 35.87 8.61
N SER A 12 -10.14 34.64 8.63
CA SER A 12 -10.55 33.66 7.62
C SER A 12 -12.08 33.55 7.68
N PRO A 13 -12.81 33.69 6.56
CA PRO A 13 -14.28 33.68 6.59
C PRO A 13 -14.77 32.33 7.12
N GLU A 14 -15.55 32.34 8.20
CA GLU A 14 -16.28 31.16 8.67
C GLU A 14 -17.09 30.62 7.48
N ALA A 15 -16.73 29.43 7.00
CA ALA A 15 -17.42 28.79 5.89
C ALA A 15 -18.89 28.63 6.27
N VAL A 16 -19.78 29.28 5.51
CA VAL A 16 -21.23 29.19 5.69
C VAL A 16 -21.64 27.72 5.57
N ASP A 17 -22.37 27.25 6.57
CA ASP A 17 -22.82 25.88 6.61
C ASP A 17 -23.75 25.55 5.43
N ARG A 18 -23.54 24.41 4.79
CA ARG A 18 -24.33 23.92 3.64
C ARG A 18 -24.93 22.56 3.99
N GLN A 19 -26.24 22.38 3.81
CA GLN A 19 -26.87 21.08 4.05
C GLN A 19 -26.55 20.09 2.92
N SER A 20 -26.15 18.86 3.24
CA SER A 20 -26.07 17.78 2.25
C SER A 20 -27.48 17.43 1.72
N PRO A 21 -27.72 17.42 0.41
CA PRO A 21 -29.03 17.08 -0.14
C PRO A 21 -29.41 15.62 0.10
N ARG A 22 -28.42 14.73 0.29
CA ARG A 22 -28.62 13.30 0.55
C ARG A 22 -28.93 13.01 2.02
N PHE A 23 -28.41 13.83 2.92
CA PHE A 23 -28.51 13.66 4.37
C PHE A 23 -29.10 14.91 5.01
N ALA A 24 -30.37 15.18 4.69
CA ALA A 24 -31.13 16.36 5.15
C ALA A 24 -32.42 15.99 5.90
N SER A 25 -32.53 14.77 6.43
CA SER A 25 -33.73 14.38 7.19
C SER A 25 -33.92 15.30 8.40
N THR A 26 -35.19 15.62 8.66
CA THR A 26 -35.65 16.35 9.85
C THR A 26 -36.41 15.46 10.81
N ASP A 27 -36.26 14.13 10.67
CA ASP A 27 -36.88 13.15 11.55
C ASP A 27 -36.31 13.25 12.98
N GLU A 28 -36.93 12.53 13.90
CA GLU A 28 -36.40 12.37 15.27
C GLU A 28 -35.13 11.49 15.27
N ASP A 29 -34.34 11.56 16.35
CA ASP A 29 -33.13 10.75 16.54
C ASP A 29 -32.02 10.99 15.50
N ILE A 30 -31.91 12.24 15.03
CA ILE A 30 -30.86 12.71 14.12
C ILE A 30 -29.68 13.30 14.89
N ILE A 31 -28.48 12.92 14.48
CA ILE A 31 -27.23 13.57 14.85
C ILE A 31 -26.75 14.39 13.66
N VAL A 32 -26.39 15.64 13.89
CA VAL A 32 -25.87 16.54 12.85
C VAL A 32 -24.35 16.52 12.89
N PHE A 33 -23.72 15.96 11.86
CA PHE A 33 -22.28 16.03 11.67
C PHE A 33 -21.90 17.18 10.74
N ARG A 34 -20.76 17.81 11.00
CA ARG A 34 -20.21 18.88 10.18
C ARG A 34 -18.85 18.46 9.62
N SER A 35 -18.68 18.53 8.31
CA SER A 35 -17.39 18.33 7.64
C SER A 35 -16.44 19.52 7.84
N THR A 36 -15.17 19.36 7.48
CA THR A 36 -14.18 20.46 7.53
C THR A 36 -14.50 21.60 6.56
N ASP A 37 -15.19 21.33 5.45
CA ASP A 37 -15.63 22.30 4.44
C ASP A 37 -17.07 22.81 4.66
N GLY A 38 -17.58 22.67 5.89
CA GLY A 38 -18.83 23.27 6.36
C GLY A 38 -20.11 22.58 5.86
N THR A 39 -20.04 21.34 5.40
CA THR A 39 -21.24 20.59 4.98
C THR A 39 -21.86 19.86 6.17
N LEU A 40 -23.17 20.00 6.34
CA LEU A 40 -23.95 19.35 7.39
C LEU A 40 -24.56 18.04 6.89
N PHE A 41 -24.50 17.01 7.74
CA PHE A 41 -25.01 15.67 7.50
C PHE A 41 -25.93 15.25 8.63
N ASN A 42 -27.21 15.08 8.32
CA ASN A 42 -28.23 14.63 9.26
C ASN A 42 -28.32 13.10 9.21
N ILE A 43 -27.80 12.42 10.23
CA ILE A 43 -27.66 10.96 10.26
C ILE A 43 -28.48 10.38 11.42
N HIS A 44 -29.28 9.35 11.15
CA HIS A 44 -30.06 8.65 12.17
C HIS A 44 -29.14 7.86 13.11
N SER A 45 -29.26 8.11 14.43
CA SER A 45 -28.41 7.46 15.43
C SER A 45 -28.59 5.94 15.45
N CYS A 46 -29.80 5.45 15.15
CA CYS A 46 -30.10 4.03 15.06
C CYS A 46 -29.27 3.32 13.98
N ASN A 47 -29.08 3.96 12.82
CA ASN A 47 -28.29 3.39 11.74
C ASN A 47 -26.80 3.36 12.07
N LEU A 48 -26.29 4.39 12.75
CA LEU A 48 -24.93 4.38 13.27
C LEU A 48 -24.74 3.20 14.22
N ARG A 49 -25.58 3.06 15.25
CA ARG A 49 -25.50 1.95 16.20
C ARG A 49 -25.56 0.55 15.56
N CYS A 50 -26.27 0.42 14.43
CA CYS A 50 -26.36 -0.84 13.70
C CYS A 50 -25.14 -1.13 12.81
N THR A 51 -24.36 -0.13 12.42
CA THR A 51 -23.30 -0.25 11.39
C THR A 51 -21.90 0.08 11.85
N THR A 52 -21.75 0.71 13.02
CA THR A 52 -20.46 1.01 13.64
C THR A 52 -20.39 0.43 15.06
N ASP A 53 -19.20 0.01 15.45
CA ASP A 53 -18.83 -0.34 16.83
C ASP A 53 -17.80 0.64 17.44
N GLY A 54 -17.57 1.78 16.78
CA GLY A 54 -16.58 2.79 17.14
C GLY A 54 -17.20 4.06 17.74
N PRO A 55 -16.48 5.20 17.69
CA PRO A 55 -16.90 6.43 18.36
C PRO A 55 -18.28 6.94 17.95
N LEU A 56 -18.72 6.65 16.71
CA LEU A 56 -20.03 7.09 16.22
C LEU A 56 -21.19 6.21 16.72
N ALA A 57 -20.90 5.07 17.35
CA ALA A 57 -21.91 4.16 17.92
C ALA A 57 -22.34 4.55 19.34
N GLU A 58 -21.65 5.51 19.97
CA GLU A 58 -21.97 5.96 21.31
C GLU A 58 -23.40 6.50 21.40
N ASN A 59 -24.01 6.39 22.59
CA ASN A 59 -25.30 7.00 22.86
C ASN A 59 -25.14 8.52 22.95
N PHE A 60 -24.96 9.17 21.81
CA PHE A 60 -25.11 10.60 21.70
C PHE A 60 -26.54 10.94 22.08
N THR A 61 -26.71 11.66 23.18
CA THR A 61 -27.99 12.34 23.40
C THR A 61 -28.04 13.43 22.34
N ALA A 62 -28.93 13.30 21.35
CA ALA A 62 -29.07 14.31 20.32
C ALA A 62 -29.50 15.64 20.99
N VAL A 63 -28.55 16.55 21.20
CA VAL A 63 -28.85 17.87 21.74
C VAL A 63 -29.29 18.77 20.58
N PRO A 64 -30.50 19.36 20.63
CA PRO A 64 -30.97 20.23 19.56
C PRO A 64 -30.00 21.37 19.29
N GLY A 65 -29.57 21.52 18.03
CA GLY A 65 -28.66 22.57 17.58
C GLY A 65 -27.17 22.24 17.76
N GLU A 66 -26.82 21.13 18.41
CA GLU A 66 -25.44 20.66 18.47
C GLU A 66 -25.00 20.09 17.10
N LYS A 67 -23.77 20.42 16.72
CA LYS A 67 -23.13 19.93 15.49
C LYS A 67 -21.82 19.27 15.86
N VAL A 68 -21.68 18.00 15.53
CA VAL A 68 -20.45 17.23 15.78
C VAL A 68 -19.47 17.50 14.64
N GLN A 69 -18.39 18.22 14.92
CA GLN A 69 -17.36 18.51 13.94
C GLN A 69 -16.49 17.27 13.69
N LEU A 70 -16.40 16.85 12.42
CA LEU A 70 -15.51 15.78 11.96
C LEU A 70 -14.31 16.35 11.20
N THR A 71 -13.26 15.53 11.05
CA THR A 71 -11.98 15.96 10.42
C THR A 71 -11.92 15.72 8.92
N GLU A 72 -12.93 15.06 8.37
CA GLU A 72 -13.01 14.71 6.95
C GLU A 72 -13.82 15.76 6.17
N ASP A 73 -13.56 15.85 4.87
CA ASP A 73 -14.30 16.70 3.94
C ASP A 73 -15.68 16.12 3.61
N ALA A 74 -16.55 16.95 3.02
CA ALA A 74 -17.90 16.54 2.64
C ALA A 74 -17.91 15.33 1.67
N LYS A 75 -16.93 15.25 0.76
CA LYS A 75 -16.87 14.17 -0.23
C LYS A 75 -16.63 12.81 0.43
N THR A 76 -15.73 12.78 1.39
CA THR A 76 -15.38 11.58 2.16
C THR A 76 -16.55 11.16 3.04
N LEU A 77 -17.16 12.13 3.75
CA LEU A 77 -18.30 11.86 4.62
C LEU A 77 -19.56 11.42 3.85
N ASP A 78 -19.82 11.97 2.66
CA ASP A 78 -20.96 11.52 1.85
C ASP A 78 -20.86 10.04 1.46
N MET A 79 -19.65 9.60 1.08
CA MET A 79 -19.38 8.18 0.80
C MET A 79 -19.49 7.34 2.07
N LEU A 80 -18.85 7.76 3.16
CA LEU A 80 -18.85 7.02 4.42
C LEU A 80 -20.27 6.84 4.97
N PHE A 81 -21.05 7.92 5.07
CA PHE A 81 -22.43 7.87 5.56
C PHE A 81 -23.37 7.14 4.62
N GLY A 82 -23.02 7.03 3.33
CA GLY A 82 -23.72 6.14 2.41
C GLY A 82 -23.68 4.66 2.81
N PHE A 83 -22.65 4.23 3.56
CA PHE A 83 -22.56 2.88 4.10
C PHE A 83 -23.34 2.66 5.40
N VAL A 84 -23.74 3.73 6.09
CA VAL A 84 -24.50 3.68 7.35
C VAL A 84 -25.97 3.31 7.11
N TYR A 85 -26.51 3.66 5.95
CA TYR A 85 -27.92 3.40 5.64
C TYR A 85 -28.12 2.02 4.98
N PRO A 86 -29.23 1.31 5.27
CA PRO A 86 -29.60 0.03 4.64
C PRO A 86 -30.12 0.26 3.22
N SER A 87 -29.23 0.73 2.35
CA SER A 87 -29.49 1.05 0.94
C SER A 87 -28.36 0.52 0.08
N LEU A 88 -28.44 0.72 -1.24
CA LEU A 88 -27.30 0.40 -2.11
C LEU A 88 -26.07 1.21 -1.66
N HIS A 89 -25.04 0.49 -1.22
CA HIS A 89 -23.79 1.11 -0.80
C HIS A 89 -23.14 1.88 -1.96
N PRO A 90 -22.46 3.00 -1.67
CA PRO A 90 -21.78 3.76 -2.71
C PRO A 90 -20.65 2.93 -3.33
N SER A 91 -20.50 3.05 -4.65
CA SER A 91 -19.40 2.40 -5.35
C SER A 91 -18.08 3.08 -5.01
N LEU A 92 -17.11 2.29 -4.58
CA LEU A 92 -15.72 2.71 -4.40
C LEU A 92 -14.81 2.24 -5.54
N VAL A 93 -15.40 1.71 -6.62
CA VAL A 93 -14.68 1.23 -7.80
C VAL A 93 -14.37 2.41 -8.74
N ASN A 94 -13.15 2.44 -9.29
CA ASN A 94 -12.69 3.46 -10.25
C ASN A 94 -12.73 4.91 -9.75
N ILE A 95 -12.74 5.13 -8.43
CA ILE A 95 -12.56 6.48 -7.86
C ILE A 95 -11.06 6.80 -7.73
N PRO A 96 -10.67 8.09 -7.74
CA PRO A 96 -9.27 8.46 -7.53
C PRO A 96 -8.74 7.95 -6.18
N PHE A 97 -7.51 7.41 -6.18
CA PHE A 97 -6.90 6.84 -4.99
C PHE A 97 -6.92 7.76 -3.75
N PRO A 98 -6.64 9.08 -3.83
CA PRO A 98 -6.73 9.95 -2.66
C PRO A 98 -8.12 9.99 -2.01
N THR A 99 -9.18 9.92 -2.82
CA THR A 99 -10.56 9.84 -2.31
C THR A 99 -10.82 8.47 -1.69
N PHE A 100 -10.38 7.39 -2.33
CA PHE A 100 -10.50 6.04 -1.77
C PHE A 100 -9.78 5.92 -0.43
N ALA A 101 -8.53 6.39 -0.35
CA ALA A 101 -7.72 6.36 0.86
C ALA A 101 -8.39 7.15 2.00
N ALA A 102 -8.92 8.35 1.73
CA ALA A 102 -9.65 9.12 2.74
C ALA A 102 -10.88 8.38 3.28
N VAL A 103 -11.65 7.73 2.41
CA VAL A 103 -12.80 6.92 2.83
C VAL A 103 -12.36 5.69 3.63
N ALA A 104 -11.29 5.01 3.22
CA ALA A 104 -10.75 3.86 3.94
C ALA A 104 -10.26 4.25 5.36
N GLU A 105 -9.53 5.36 5.49
CA GLU A 105 -9.09 5.90 6.79
C GLU A 105 -10.29 6.27 7.67
N ALA A 106 -11.30 6.95 7.11
CA ALA A 106 -12.50 7.33 7.85
C ALA A 106 -13.31 6.09 8.28
N ALA A 107 -13.39 5.07 7.41
CA ALA A 107 -14.06 3.81 7.71
C ALA A 107 -13.41 3.09 8.88
N GLU A 108 -12.08 3.02 8.93
CA GLU A 108 -11.35 2.45 10.07
C GLU A 108 -11.49 3.33 11.31
N LYS A 109 -11.29 4.65 11.20
CA LYS A 109 -11.38 5.59 12.33
C LYS A 109 -12.74 5.57 13.04
N TYR A 110 -13.82 5.55 12.28
CA TYR A 110 -15.18 5.54 12.82
C TYR A 110 -15.79 4.14 12.90
N HIS A 111 -14.98 3.12 12.61
CA HIS A 111 -15.37 1.71 12.64
C HIS A 111 -16.66 1.38 11.85
N VAL A 112 -16.88 2.00 10.70
CA VAL A 112 -18.07 1.71 9.87
C VAL A 112 -17.87 0.37 9.17
N ALA A 113 -18.38 -0.71 9.79
CA ALA A 113 -18.12 -2.09 9.43
C ALA A 113 -18.33 -2.44 7.93
N PRO A 114 -19.44 -2.05 7.28
CA PRO A 114 -19.61 -2.32 5.85
C PRO A 114 -18.58 -1.59 4.99
N ALA A 115 -18.25 -0.33 5.30
CA ALA A 115 -17.24 0.44 4.57
C ALA A 115 -15.84 -0.18 4.72
N ARG A 116 -15.44 -0.56 5.94
CA ARG A 116 -14.15 -1.24 6.21
C ARG A 116 -14.01 -2.52 5.40
N THR A 117 -15.06 -3.33 5.41
CA THR A 117 -15.09 -4.61 4.68
C THR A 117 -14.91 -4.38 3.18
N VAL A 118 -15.68 -3.46 2.60
CA VAL A 118 -15.60 -3.16 1.16
C VAL A 118 -14.24 -2.56 0.79
N CYS A 119 -13.70 -1.62 1.58
CA CYS A 119 -12.37 -1.07 1.35
C CYS A 119 -11.29 -2.15 1.33
N ARG A 120 -11.28 -3.06 2.32
CA ARG A 120 -10.32 -4.18 2.36
C ARG A 120 -10.45 -5.12 1.18
N ILE A 121 -11.67 -5.43 0.75
CA ILE A 121 -11.92 -6.26 -0.44
C ILE A 121 -11.36 -5.56 -1.68
N ILE A 122 -11.68 -4.29 -1.89
CA ILE A 122 -11.23 -3.53 -3.06
C ILE A 122 -9.71 -3.47 -3.10
N ILE A 123 -9.04 -3.18 -1.97
CA ILE A 123 -7.57 -3.18 -1.94
C ILE A 123 -7.00 -4.52 -2.42
N ARG A 124 -7.61 -5.65 -2.06
CA ARG A 124 -7.12 -6.99 -2.43
C ARG A 124 -7.39 -7.41 -3.86
N VAL A 125 -8.56 -7.08 -4.37
CA VAL A 125 -9.02 -7.60 -5.68
C VAL A 125 -8.70 -6.64 -6.83
N SER A 126 -8.36 -5.39 -6.53
CA SER A 126 -7.93 -4.39 -7.51
C SER A 126 -6.40 -4.32 -7.61
N GLU A 127 -5.88 -3.45 -8.47
CA GLU A 127 -4.45 -3.22 -8.62
C GLU A 127 -3.87 -2.20 -7.62
N LEU A 128 -4.68 -1.71 -6.68
CA LEU A 128 -4.27 -0.63 -5.76
C LEU A 128 -3.00 -0.96 -4.97
N TYR A 129 -2.86 -2.20 -4.48
CA TYR A 129 -1.66 -2.63 -3.74
C TYR A 129 -0.38 -2.64 -4.58
N LYS A 130 -0.49 -2.66 -5.91
CA LYS A 130 0.64 -2.55 -6.84
C LYS A 130 0.91 -1.10 -7.22
N GLU A 131 -0.14 -0.31 -7.39
CA GLU A 131 -0.06 1.10 -7.80
C GLU A 131 0.36 2.03 -6.66
N HIS A 132 -0.10 1.76 -5.43
CA HIS A 132 0.10 2.55 -4.23
C HIS A 132 0.61 1.71 -3.03
N PRO A 133 1.72 0.97 -3.19
CA PRO A 133 2.16 -0.01 -2.20
C PRO A 133 2.55 0.62 -0.86
N LEU A 134 3.21 1.79 -0.85
CA LEU A 134 3.63 2.40 0.42
C LEU A 134 2.46 2.94 1.23
N GLU A 135 1.52 3.57 0.55
CA GLU A 135 0.31 4.12 1.16
C GLU A 135 -0.54 2.99 1.74
N ILE A 136 -0.63 1.84 1.05
CA ILE A 136 -1.31 0.65 1.55
C ILE A 136 -0.53 -0.04 2.69
N LEU A 137 0.80 -0.06 2.63
CA LEU A 137 1.61 -0.57 3.75
C LEU A 137 1.35 0.24 5.02
N GLU A 138 1.42 1.57 4.92
CA GLU A 138 1.19 2.46 6.05
C GLU A 138 -0.26 2.36 6.58
N PHE A 139 -1.26 2.27 5.70
CA PHE A 139 -2.65 2.01 6.08
C PHE A 139 -2.79 0.66 6.82
N ALA A 140 -2.25 -0.41 6.23
CA ALA A 140 -2.34 -1.75 6.80
C ALA A 140 -1.63 -1.83 8.15
N PHE A 141 -0.48 -1.16 8.27
CA PHE A 141 0.27 -1.06 9.51
C PHE A 141 -0.51 -0.35 10.61
N ARG A 142 -1.05 0.84 10.33
CA ARG A 142 -1.76 1.67 11.31
C ARG A 142 -3.00 0.97 11.88
N HIS A 143 -3.68 0.17 11.05
CA HIS A 143 -4.93 -0.50 11.40
C HIS A 143 -4.75 -1.99 11.73
N GLY A 144 -3.51 -2.49 11.81
CA GLY A 144 -3.21 -3.87 12.22
C GLY A 144 -3.57 -4.95 11.19
N HIS A 145 -3.72 -4.59 9.90
CA HIS A 145 -4.02 -5.53 8.81
C HIS A 145 -2.75 -6.24 8.32
N HIS A 146 -2.18 -7.13 9.13
CA HIS A 146 -0.93 -7.83 8.81
C HIS A 146 -1.00 -8.61 7.49
N ASP A 147 -2.16 -9.20 7.20
CA ASP A 147 -2.41 -9.94 5.97
C ASP A 147 -2.33 -9.04 4.72
N LEU A 148 -2.80 -7.80 4.83
CA LEU A 148 -2.69 -6.80 3.77
C LEU A 148 -1.27 -6.21 3.69
N LEU A 149 -0.64 -6.00 4.84
CA LEU A 149 0.74 -5.52 4.93
C LEU A 149 1.69 -6.45 4.17
N ASP A 150 1.62 -7.75 4.43
CA ASP A 150 2.44 -8.76 3.78
C ASP A 150 2.10 -8.92 2.30
N HIS A 151 0.83 -8.70 1.92
CA HIS A 151 0.40 -8.75 0.52
C HIS A 151 0.99 -7.60 -0.31
N ALA A 152 1.03 -6.38 0.23
CA ALA A 152 1.54 -5.20 -0.46
C ALA A 152 3.07 -5.06 -0.42
N ALA A 153 3.73 -5.64 0.60
CA ALA A 153 5.17 -5.48 0.84
C ALA A 153 6.07 -5.80 -0.38
N PRO A 154 5.88 -6.90 -1.13
CA PRO A 154 6.71 -7.20 -2.30
C PRO A 154 6.69 -6.09 -3.37
N TYR A 155 5.56 -5.40 -3.54
CA TYR A 155 5.39 -4.36 -4.55
C TYR A 155 6.07 -3.05 -4.17
N SER A 156 6.40 -2.86 -2.88
CA SER A 156 7.10 -1.68 -2.38
C SER A 156 8.62 -1.69 -2.62
N LEU A 157 9.21 -2.85 -2.95
CA LEU A 157 10.67 -3.08 -2.98
C LEU A 157 11.47 -2.15 -3.92
N ARG A 158 10.83 -1.47 -4.87
CA ARG A 158 11.51 -0.50 -5.77
C ARG A 158 11.19 0.95 -5.53
N VAL A 159 10.31 1.25 -4.58
CA VAL A 159 10.02 2.64 -4.30
C VAL A 159 11.29 3.31 -3.79
N GLU A 160 11.54 4.54 -4.25
CA GLU A 160 12.72 5.30 -3.85
C GLU A 160 12.77 5.39 -2.31
N MET A 161 13.96 5.19 -1.74
CA MET A 161 14.20 5.31 -0.29
C MET A 161 13.64 6.61 0.29
N ARG A 162 13.81 7.73 -0.43
CA ARG A 162 13.29 9.04 -0.03
C ARG A 162 11.76 9.05 0.03
N LYS A 163 11.08 8.50 -0.99
CA LYS A 163 9.62 8.41 -1.03
C LYS A 163 9.12 7.49 0.09
N ALA A 164 9.75 6.33 0.29
CA ALA A 164 9.42 5.43 1.40
C ALA A 164 9.54 6.10 2.76
N ARG A 165 10.62 6.84 3.01
CA ARG A 165 10.80 7.61 4.25
C ARG A 165 9.76 8.72 4.44
N GLN A 166 9.25 9.30 3.36
CA GLN A 166 8.22 10.35 3.42
C GLN A 166 6.81 9.79 3.63
N THR A 167 6.56 8.55 3.22
CA THR A 167 5.23 7.94 3.28
C THR A 167 5.04 7.04 4.50
N LEU A 168 6.05 6.25 4.87
CA LEU A 168 5.97 5.29 5.96
C LEU A 168 6.31 5.95 7.30
N SER A 169 5.61 5.56 8.35
CA SER A 169 6.00 5.84 9.73
C SER A 169 7.37 5.26 10.06
N LEU A 170 8.09 5.86 11.01
CA LEU A 170 9.48 5.49 11.31
C LEU A 170 9.67 3.99 11.67
N PRO A 171 8.82 3.35 12.51
CA PRO A 171 8.95 1.93 12.81
C PRO A 171 8.76 1.04 11.58
N LEU A 172 7.75 1.36 10.77
CA LEU A 172 7.45 0.63 9.54
C LEU A 172 8.56 0.82 8.51
N PHE A 173 9.11 2.04 8.39
CA PHE A 173 10.23 2.32 7.50
C PHE A 173 11.46 1.49 7.86
N ALA A 174 11.79 1.38 9.15
CA ALA A 174 12.92 0.55 9.61
C ALA A 174 12.72 -0.93 9.23
N ALA A 175 11.56 -1.51 9.57
CA ALA A 175 11.23 -2.89 9.20
C ALA A 175 11.22 -3.10 7.67
N TRP A 176 10.75 -2.11 6.92
CA TRP A 176 10.76 -2.15 5.46
C TRP A 176 12.17 -2.10 4.86
N VAL A 177 13.11 -1.36 5.48
CA VAL A 177 14.52 -1.36 5.05
C VAL A 177 15.12 -2.74 5.21
N ASP A 178 14.92 -3.40 6.36
CA ASP A 178 15.42 -4.77 6.61
C ASP A 178 14.80 -5.78 5.63
N TYR A 179 13.48 -5.70 5.43
CA TYR A 179 12.77 -6.50 4.45
C TYR A 179 13.36 -6.32 3.05
N ARG A 180 13.54 -5.07 2.61
CA ARG A 180 14.10 -4.77 1.28
C ARG A 180 15.56 -5.21 1.15
N GLN A 181 16.36 -5.06 2.21
CA GLN A 181 17.76 -5.46 2.20
C GLN A 181 17.89 -6.96 1.98
N ALA A 182 17.07 -7.78 2.65
CA ALA A 182 17.09 -9.23 2.48
C ALA A 182 16.82 -9.67 1.03
N PHE A 183 15.88 -9.02 0.34
CA PHE A 183 15.65 -9.26 -1.10
C PHE A 183 16.80 -8.77 -1.98
N ASN A 184 17.40 -7.63 -1.64
CA ASN A 184 18.55 -7.12 -2.36
C ASN A 184 19.76 -8.04 -2.23
N ASP A 185 20.04 -8.54 -1.04
CA ASP A 185 21.15 -9.47 -0.78
C ASP A 185 20.94 -10.77 -1.57
N ALA A 186 19.73 -11.33 -1.51
CA ALA A 186 19.39 -12.55 -2.22
C ALA A 186 19.56 -12.43 -3.74
N PHE A 187 19.21 -11.27 -4.31
CA PHE A 187 19.24 -11.08 -5.75
C PHE A 187 20.56 -10.53 -6.28
N TRP A 188 21.10 -9.46 -5.67
CA TRP A 188 22.24 -8.69 -6.19
C TRP A 188 23.57 -9.15 -5.63
N CYS A 189 23.59 -9.67 -4.40
CA CYS A 189 24.80 -10.14 -3.75
C CYS A 189 25.03 -11.64 -3.91
N SER A 190 24.24 -12.32 -4.75
CA SER A 190 24.44 -13.73 -5.06
C SER A 190 25.80 -13.94 -5.75
N ASP A 191 26.68 -14.71 -5.12
CA ASP A 191 28.02 -15.05 -5.66
C ASP A 191 27.97 -15.57 -7.10
N ILE A 192 26.89 -16.28 -7.45
CA ILE A 192 26.69 -16.87 -8.77
C ILE A 192 26.72 -15.82 -9.88
N ARG A 193 26.30 -14.57 -9.59
CA ARG A 193 26.35 -13.45 -10.53
C ARG A 193 27.77 -13.03 -10.90
N PHE A 194 28.70 -13.19 -9.97
CA PHE A 194 30.09 -12.75 -10.13
C PHE A 194 31.02 -13.89 -10.54
N ARG A 195 30.54 -15.13 -10.61
CA ARG A 195 31.29 -16.27 -11.14
C ARG A 195 31.58 -16.07 -12.62
N ASP A 196 32.84 -15.82 -12.93
CA ASP A 196 33.33 -15.69 -14.29
C ASP A 196 33.57 -17.05 -14.96
N CYS A 197 33.72 -18.13 -14.20
CA CYS A 197 33.98 -19.49 -14.70
C CYS A 197 32.82 -20.45 -14.41
N HIS A 198 32.67 -21.47 -15.27
CA HIS A 198 31.73 -22.58 -15.05
C HIS A 198 32.41 -23.74 -14.30
N GLU A 199 31.63 -24.56 -13.59
CA GLU A 199 32.17 -25.75 -12.92
C GLU A 199 32.89 -26.67 -13.93
N GLY A 200 34.16 -26.97 -13.64
CA GLY A 200 35.02 -27.77 -14.53
C GLY A 200 35.71 -26.99 -15.66
N SER A 201 35.39 -25.71 -15.86
CA SER A 201 36.12 -24.80 -16.77
C SER A 201 37.05 -23.90 -15.95
N GLY A 202 38.35 -23.97 -16.21
CA GLY A 202 39.33 -23.04 -15.62
C GLY A 202 39.36 -21.66 -16.28
N ASP A 203 38.72 -21.52 -17.45
CA ASP A 203 38.70 -20.29 -18.23
C ASP A 203 37.43 -19.47 -18.00
N PRO A 204 37.54 -18.12 -17.94
CA PRO A 204 36.41 -17.22 -17.88
C PRO A 204 35.47 -17.37 -19.08
N CYS A 205 34.17 -17.39 -18.81
CA CYS A 205 33.12 -17.41 -19.82
C CYS A 205 32.78 -15.98 -20.28
N PRO A 206 33.02 -15.62 -21.56
CA PRO A 206 32.72 -14.28 -22.07
C PRO A 206 31.20 -14.01 -22.17
N PHE A 207 30.35 -15.05 -22.15
CA PHE A 207 28.91 -14.93 -22.32
C PHE A 207 28.16 -14.72 -21.00
N TRP A 208 28.76 -15.09 -19.85
CA TRP A 208 28.09 -14.96 -18.56
C TRP A 208 27.68 -13.51 -18.21
N PRO A 209 28.53 -12.48 -18.43
CA PRO A 209 28.13 -11.09 -18.25
C PRO A 209 26.91 -10.68 -19.08
N GLU A 210 26.77 -11.19 -20.30
CA GLU A 210 25.60 -10.90 -21.16
C GLU A 210 24.31 -11.55 -20.61
N VAL A 211 24.42 -12.75 -20.03
CA VAL A 211 23.31 -13.43 -19.36
C VAL A 211 22.85 -12.61 -18.15
N VAL A 212 23.77 -12.21 -17.28
CA VAL A 212 23.47 -11.37 -16.10
C VAL A 212 22.82 -10.05 -16.54
N PHE A 213 23.41 -9.36 -17.51
CA PHE A 213 22.87 -8.12 -18.05
C PHE A 213 21.45 -8.29 -18.62
N ALA A 214 21.15 -9.41 -19.28
CA ALA A 214 19.82 -9.65 -19.82
C ALA A 214 18.76 -9.84 -18.72
N VAL A 215 19.12 -10.47 -17.60
CA VAL A 215 18.24 -10.60 -16.43
C VAL A 215 18.04 -9.23 -15.77
N ASP A 216 19.11 -8.47 -15.53
CA ASP A 216 19.04 -7.13 -14.93
C ASP A 216 18.19 -6.16 -15.77
N LYS A 217 18.37 -6.18 -17.08
CA LYS A 217 17.57 -5.37 -18.01
C LYS A 217 16.11 -5.78 -18.02
N THR A 218 15.80 -7.06 -17.81
CA THR A 218 14.41 -7.52 -17.71
C THR A 218 13.78 -7.03 -16.43
N LEU A 219 14.53 -7.07 -15.33
CA LEU A 219 14.10 -6.53 -14.06
C LEU A 219 13.79 -5.03 -14.17
N GLU A 220 14.64 -4.24 -14.82
CA GLU A 220 14.39 -2.82 -15.08
C GLU A 220 13.15 -2.58 -15.95
N LYS A 221 12.95 -3.37 -17.01
CA LYS A 221 11.85 -3.17 -17.98
C LYS A 221 10.47 -3.57 -17.47
N GLN A 222 10.35 -4.63 -16.67
CA GLN A 222 9.05 -5.14 -16.20
C GLN A 222 8.40 -4.27 -15.10
N ARG A 223 8.73 -2.96 -15.05
CA ARG A 223 8.23 -2.00 -14.07
C ARG A 223 8.29 -2.52 -12.62
N GLY A 224 9.29 -3.32 -12.28
CA GLY A 224 9.74 -3.36 -10.91
C GLY A 224 10.27 -4.69 -10.42
N HIS A 225 10.37 -4.84 -9.10
CA HIS A 225 10.68 -6.10 -8.41
C HIS A 225 9.43 -7.02 -8.37
N SER A 226 8.32 -6.62 -9.02
CA SER A 226 7.15 -7.48 -9.23
C SER A 226 7.54 -8.88 -9.77
N PRO A 227 8.46 -9.04 -10.74
CA PRO A 227 8.91 -10.35 -11.20
C PRO A 227 9.77 -11.12 -10.18
N LEU A 228 10.44 -10.43 -9.24
CA LEU A 228 11.19 -11.10 -8.15
C LEU A 228 10.27 -11.97 -7.28
N TYR A 229 8.96 -11.71 -7.30
CA TYR A 229 7.98 -12.43 -6.49
C TYR A 229 6.84 -13.04 -7.32
N ALA A 230 6.40 -12.36 -8.39
CA ALA A 230 5.21 -12.73 -9.15
C ALA A 230 5.50 -13.57 -10.41
N ASP A 231 6.67 -13.43 -11.03
CA ASP A 231 6.99 -14.16 -12.28
C ASP A 231 8.51 -14.28 -12.50
N LEU A 232 9.13 -15.17 -11.71
CA LEU A 232 10.55 -15.49 -11.83
C LEU A 232 10.89 -16.07 -13.21
N ASP A 233 9.96 -16.78 -13.84
CA ASP A 233 10.22 -17.37 -15.15
C ASP A 233 10.34 -16.28 -16.22
N ALA A 234 9.49 -15.25 -16.18
CA ALA A 234 9.63 -14.11 -17.06
C ALA A 234 10.92 -13.32 -16.80
N LEU A 235 11.36 -13.19 -15.55
CA LEU A 235 12.60 -12.51 -15.20
C LEU A 235 13.84 -13.21 -15.80
N PHE A 236 13.93 -14.53 -15.61
CA PHE A 236 15.08 -15.32 -16.07
C PHE A 236 15.00 -15.71 -17.55
N LYS A 237 13.85 -15.50 -18.21
CA LYS A 237 13.63 -15.82 -19.64
C LYS A 237 14.67 -15.20 -20.56
N ALA A 238 14.97 -13.91 -20.40
CA ALA A 238 15.95 -13.22 -21.24
C ALA A 238 17.36 -13.77 -21.05
N GLY A 239 17.73 -14.09 -19.80
CA GLY A 239 18.99 -14.77 -19.48
C GLY A 239 19.08 -16.14 -20.16
N LYS A 240 17.98 -16.91 -20.15
CA LYS A 240 17.91 -18.24 -20.79
C LYS A 240 18.11 -18.18 -22.31
N VAL A 241 17.64 -17.12 -22.97
CA VAL A 241 17.88 -16.91 -24.41
C VAL A 241 19.36 -16.59 -24.67
N ARG A 242 20.05 -15.92 -23.75
CA ARG A 242 21.48 -15.63 -23.89
C ARG A 242 22.36 -16.82 -23.52
N SER A 243 21.94 -17.64 -22.57
CA SER A 243 22.75 -18.74 -22.05
C SER A 243 23.09 -19.80 -23.12
N VAL A 244 22.25 -19.97 -24.15
CA VAL A 244 22.51 -20.92 -25.25
C VAL A 244 23.67 -20.52 -26.17
N GLN A 245 24.14 -19.27 -26.09
CA GLN A 245 25.29 -18.79 -26.87
C GLN A 245 26.63 -19.23 -26.26
N CYS A 246 26.61 -19.77 -25.05
CA CYS A 246 27.81 -20.27 -24.38
C CYS A 246 28.33 -21.57 -25.03
N ASN A 247 29.63 -21.60 -25.32
CA ASN A 247 30.30 -22.74 -25.96
C ASN A 247 30.74 -23.82 -24.95
N VAL A 248 30.70 -23.54 -23.65
CA VAL A 248 31.05 -24.50 -22.60
C VAL A 248 29.86 -25.43 -22.39
N LYS A 249 30.08 -26.74 -22.55
CA LYS A 249 29.06 -27.76 -22.25
C LYS A 249 28.84 -27.85 -20.75
N GLY A 250 27.58 -27.87 -20.34
CA GLY A 250 27.19 -28.16 -18.96
C GLY A 250 27.34 -29.64 -18.61
N SER A 251 27.11 -29.95 -17.35
CA SER A 251 27.05 -31.31 -16.81
C SER A 251 25.82 -32.09 -17.30
N THR A 252 24.76 -31.38 -17.63
CA THR A 252 23.50 -31.83 -18.23
C THR A 252 23.44 -31.40 -19.70
N SER A 253 22.38 -31.75 -20.43
CA SER A 253 22.22 -31.48 -21.88
C SER A 253 22.16 -29.99 -22.28
N GLY A 254 22.62 -29.06 -21.43
CA GLY A 254 22.68 -27.61 -21.65
C GLY A 254 24.10 -27.03 -21.71
N THR A 255 24.20 -25.71 -21.71
CA THR A 255 25.47 -24.97 -21.62
C THR A 255 25.82 -24.66 -20.16
N GLY A 256 27.09 -24.40 -19.86
CA GLY A 256 27.53 -23.97 -18.52
C GLY A 256 26.78 -22.73 -18.02
N CYS A 257 26.53 -21.75 -18.89
CA CYS A 257 25.71 -20.58 -18.57
C CYS A 257 24.26 -20.96 -18.20
N SER A 258 23.70 -22.01 -18.81
CA SER A 258 22.31 -22.40 -18.55
C SER A 258 22.18 -23.04 -17.16
N GLU A 259 23.15 -23.86 -16.76
CA GLU A 259 23.22 -24.45 -15.42
C GLU A 259 23.46 -23.40 -14.34
N GLN A 260 24.42 -22.50 -14.59
CA GLN A 260 24.71 -21.40 -13.68
C GLN A 260 23.51 -20.44 -13.51
N LEU A 261 22.76 -20.19 -14.58
CA LEU A 261 21.51 -19.41 -14.52
C LEU A 261 20.42 -20.11 -13.70
N LEU A 262 20.28 -21.43 -13.86
CA LEU A 262 19.34 -22.22 -13.05
C LEU A 262 19.75 -22.21 -11.58
N ALA A 263 21.03 -22.41 -11.28
CA ALA A 263 21.56 -22.33 -9.93
C ALA A 263 21.31 -20.95 -9.31
N TRP A 264 21.49 -19.86 -10.07
CA TRP A 264 21.15 -18.51 -9.60
C TRP A 264 19.66 -18.38 -9.26
N ARG A 265 18.77 -18.84 -10.14
CA ARG A 265 17.32 -18.83 -9.90
C ARG A 265 16.94 -19.63 -8.65
N GLU A 266 17.48 -20.83 -8.48
CA GLU A 266 17.22 -21.68 -7.32
C GLU A 266 17.78 -21.10 -6.02
N SER A 267 18.97 -20.48 -6.07
CA SER A 267 19.53 -19.73 -4.93
C SER A 267 18.60 -18.62 -4.51
N PHE A 268 18.14 -17.82 -5.47
CA PHE A 268 17.25 -16.70 -5.20
C PHE A 268 15.92 -17.17 -4.59
N ILE A 269 15.31 -18.24 -5.11
CA ILE A 269 14.08 -18.82 -4.54
C ILE A 269 14.31 -19.27 -3.10
N ARG A 270 15.41 -19.99 -2.85
CA ARG A 270 15.73 -20.53 -1.52
C ARG A 270 15.93 -19.41 -0.51
N GLU A 271 16.69 -18.38 -0.88
CA GLU A 271 16.99 -17.25 -0.01
C GLU A 271 15.76 -16.38 0.24
N THR A 272 14.98 -16.06 -0.79
CA THR A 272 13.74 -15.27 -0.62
C THR A 272 12.63 -16.00 0.12
N SER A 273 12.56 -17.33 0.01
CA SER A 273 11.64 -18.15 0.81
C SER A 273 11.93 -18.11 2.31
N SER A 274 13.15 -17.73 2.70
CA SER A 274 13.55 -17.55 4.10
C SER A 274 13.32 -16.14 4.64
N VAL A 275 12.98 -15.18 3.76
CA VAL A 275 12.68 -13.80 4.18
C VAL A 275 11.38 -13.78 4.95
N LEU A 276 11.43 -13.24 6.17
CA LEU A 276 10.25 -13.10 7.01
C LEU A 276 9.24 -12.13 6.35
N PRO A 277 7.93 -12.39 6.48
CA PRO A 277 6.91 -11.41 6.14
C PRO A 277 7.14 -10.10 6.88
N LEU A 278 6.82 -8.97 6.25
CA LEU A 278 7.07 -7.64 6.80
C LEU A 278 6.39 -7.45 8.17
N SER A 279 5.19 -8.02 8.34
CA SER A 279 4.46 -8.04 9.61
C SER A 279 5.25 -8.68 10.76
N ARG A 280 6.06 -9.72 10.46
CA ARG A 280 6.89 -10.42 11.45
C ARG A 280 8.20 -9.68 11.73
N ILE A 281 8.83 -9.11 10.71
CA ILE A 281 10.06 -8.32 10.89
C ILE A 281 9.79 -7.16 11.85
N PHE A 282 8.68 -6.46 11.64
CA PHE A 282 8.23 -5.40 12.54
C PHE A 282 7.98 -5.89 13.98
N ALA A 283 7.37 -7.07 14.16
CA ALA A 283 7.09 -7.61 15.49
C ALA A 283 8.37 -8.00 16.28
N CYS A 284 9.51 -8.13 15.61
CA CYS A 284 10.80 -8.45 16.25
C CYS A 284 11.61 -7.20 16.63
N THR A 285 11.25 -6.01 16.13
CA THR A 285 11.99 -4.76 16.35
C THR A 285 11.38 -3.84 17.40
N ASN A 286 10.23 -4.21 17.98
CA ASN A 286 9.56 -3.54 19.10
C ASN A 286 9.40 -4.47 20.30
#